data_AF-A0A3N9X849-F1
#
_entry.id   AF-A0A3N9X849-F1
#
_cell.length_a   1.000
_cell.length_b   1.000
_cell.length_c   1.000
_cell.angle_alpha   90.00
_cell.angle_beta   90.00
_cell.angle_gamma   90.00
#
_symmetry.space_group_name_H-M   'P 1'
#
loop_
_entity.id
_entity.type
_entity.pdbx_description
1 polymer ?
#
loop_
_entity_poly.entity_id
_entity_poly.type
_entity_poly.pdbx_seq_one_letter_code
_entity_poly.pdbx_strand_id
1 'polypeptide(L)'
;MDEARQMSLQDNATAALGWATAREQELQAELAVAHQVRTLVEAKMAELQHPKCENRRAQERQVPDVFVALRIANLNTELTEVCRVRSLAEWALAPQGA
;
A
#
# COMPACT_ATOMS: atom_id res chain seq x y z
N MET A 1 -6.87 36.86 -16.03
CA MET A 1 -5.83 35.96 -15.48
C MET A 1 -6.41 34.85 -14.60
N ASP A 2 -7.63 35.01 -14.07
CA ASP A 2 -8.21 34.03 -13.14
C ASP A 2 -8.73 32.74 -13.81
N GLU A 3 -9.30 32.82 -15.02
CA GLU A 3 -9.81 31.65 -15.74
C GLU A 3 -8.71 30.67 -16.17
N ALA A 4 -7.56 31.18 -16.66
CA ALA A 4 -6.42 30.35 -17.03
C ALA A 4 -5.81 29.62 -15.83
N ARG A 5 -5.82 30.27 -14.65
CA ARG A 5 -5.37 29.67 -13.39
C ARG A 5 -6.36 28.62 -12.87
N GLN A 6 -7.66 28.88 -12.98
CA GLN A 6 -8.70 27.91 -12.61
C GLN A 6 -8.66 26.67 -13.49
N MET A 7 -8.51 26.83 -14.82
CA MET A 7 -8.38 25.71 -15.76
C MET A 7 -7.12 24.88 -15.45
N SER A 8 -5.98 25.51 -15.17
CA SER A 8 -4.75 24.81 -14.77
C SER A 8 -4.89 24.01 -13.46
N LEU A 9 -5.66 24.51 -12.49
CA LEU A 9 -5.93 23.78 -11.25
C LEU A 9 -6.84 22.57 -11.46
N GLN A 10 -7.84 22.72 -12.34
CA GLN A 10 -8.73 21.62 -12.72
C GLN A 10 -8.00 20.51 -13.47
N ASP A 11 -7.09 20.88 -14.39
CA ASP A 11 -6.25 19.91 -15.11
C ASP A 11 -5.31 19.15 -14.15
N ASN A 12 -4.69 19.87 -13.20
CA ASN A 12 -3.85 19.27 -12.17
C ASN A 12 -4.64 18.32 -11.27
N ALA A 13 -5.86 18.69 -10.86
CA ALA A 13 -6.72 17.83 -10.06
C ALA A 13 -7.16 16.58 -10.84
N THR A 14 -7.47 16.72 -12.13
CA THR A 14 -7.80 15.58 -13.01
C THR A 14 -6.63 14.62 -13.14
N ALA A 15 -5.41 15.14 -13.37
CA ALA A 15 -4.20 14.33 -13.45
C ALA A 15 -3.89 13.63 -12.12
N ALA A 16 -4.02 14.34 -11.00
CA ALA A 16 -3.82 13.79 -9.66
C ALA A 16 -4.83 12.68 -9.33
N LEU A 17 -6.11 12.86 -9.71
CA LEU A 17 -7.16 11.85 -9.52
C LEU A 17 -6.84 10.58 -10.32
N GLY A 18 -6.45 10.73 -11.59
CA GLY A 18 -6.07 9.61 -12.45
C GLY A 18 -4.88 8.84 -11.89
N TRP A 19 -3.81 9.54 -11.50
CA TRP A 19 -2.63 8.92 -10.89
C TRP A 19 -2.96 8.24 -9.56
N ALA A 20 -3.67 8.90 -8.65
CA ALA A 20 -3.95 8.35 -7.33
C ALA A 20 -4.85 7.11 -7.40
N THR A 21 -5.82 7.09 -8.30
CA THR A 21 -6.70 5.94 -8.53
C THR A 21 -5.91 4.72 -9.04
N ALA A 22 -5.01 4.92 -10.02
CA ALA A 22 -4.16 3.85 -10.53
C ALA A 22 -3.20 3.33 -9.45
N ARG A 23 -2.55 4.24 -8.73
CA ARG A 23 -1.58 3.87 -7.69
C ARG A 23 -2.23 3.16 -6.51
N GLU A 24 -3.46 3.54 -6.14
CA GLU A 24 -4.22 2.85 -5.10
C GLU A 24 -4.48 1.38 -5.44
N GLN A 25 -4.85 1.09 -6.70
CA GLN A 25 -5.07 -0.28 -7.17
C GLN A 25 -3.80 -1.12 -7.12
N GLU A 26 -2.67 -0.54 -7.55
CA GLU A 26 -1.35 -1.18 -7.47
C GLU A 26 -0.99 -1.50 -6.01
N LEU A 27 -1.13 -0.52 -5.12
CA LEU A 27 -0.81 -0.68 -3.70
C LEU A 27 -1.70 -1.72 -3.01
N GLN A 28 -2.98 -1.79 -3.35
CA GLN A 28 -3.88 -2.83 -2.85
C GLN A 28 -3.44 -4.22 -3.31
N ALA A 29 -3.02 -4.37 -4.57
CA ALA A 29 -2.49 -5.63 -5.09
C ALA A 29 -1.17 -6.02 -4.40
N GLU A 30 -0.25 -5.07 -4.23
CA GLU A 30 1.01 -5.29 -3.50
C GLU A 30 0.77 -5.67 -2.03
N LEU A 31 -0.19 -5.03 -1.36
CA LEU A 31 -0.60 -5.38 0.00
C LEU A 31 -1.14 -6.80 0.08
N ALA A 32 -2.01 -7.19 -0.86
CA ALA A 32 -2.55 -8.54 -0.91
C ALA A 32 -1.44 -9.59 -1.03
N VAL A 33 -0.44 -9.36 -1.88
CA VAL A 33 0.74 -10.22 -2.01
C VAL A 33 1.56 -10.24 -0.73
N ALA A 34 1.82 -9.08 -0.11
CA ALA A 34 2.57 -9.00 1.13
C ALA A 34 1.88 -9.77 2.27
N HIS A 35 0.55 -9.71 2.35
CA HIS A 35 -0.23 -10.51 3.29
C HIS A 35 -0.14 -12.01 3.02
N GLN A 36 -0.17 -12.45 1.76
CA GLN A 36 0.03 -13.86 1.42
C GLN A 36 1.42 -14.36 1.84
N VAL A 37 2.46 -13.56 1.58
CA VAL A 37 3.83 -13.86 2.01
C VAL A 37 3.92 -13.98 3.53
N ARG A 38 3.26 -13.08 4.27
CA ARG A 38 3.19 -13.16 5.74
C ARG A 38 2.59 -14.48 6.21
N THR A 39 1.45 -14.88 5.64
CA THR A 39 0.81 -16.16 5.98
C THR A 39 1.74 -17.35 5.71
N LEU A 40 2.48 -17.34 4.60
CA LEU A 40 3.46 -18.38 4.29
C LEU A 40 4.61 -18.42 5.30
N VAL A 41 5.10 -17.25 5.72
CA VAL A 41 6.12 -17.13 6.77
C VAL A 41 5.61 -17.68 8.10
N GLU A 42 4.40 -17.27 8.52
CA GLU A 42 3.77 -17.73 9.77
C GLU A 42 3.56 -19.26 9.77
N ALA A 43 3.05 -19.82 8.67
CA ALA A 43 2.88 -21.27 8.51
C ALA A 43 4.22 -22.03 8.61
N LYS A 44 5.25 -21.54 7.91
CA LYS A 44 6.59 -22.12 7.96
C LYS A 44 7.20 -22.05 9.35
N MET A 45 7.01 -20.94 10.06
CA MET A 45 7.47 -20.79 11.45
C MET A 45 6.75 -21.76 12.39
N ALA A 46 5.45 -22.00 12.19
CA ALA A 46 4.71 -23.00 12.96
C ALA A 46 5.22 -24.43 12.73
N GLU A 47 5.51 -24.81 11.48
CA GLU A 47 6.12 -26.12 11.17
C GLU A 47 7.48 -26.30 11.86
N LEU A 48 8.29 -25.24 11.88
CA LEU A 48 9.62 -25.26 12.49
C LEU A 48 9.58 -25.40 14.02
N GLN A 49 8.50 -25.01 14.69
CA GLN A 49 8.34 -25.17 16.15
C GLN A 49 8.15 -26.64 16.57
N HIS A 50 7.91 -27.56 15.62
CA HIS A 50 7.78 -28.98 15.94
C HIS A 50 9.10 -29.53 16.57
N PRO A 51 9.03 -30.37 17.62
CA PRO A 51 10.22 -30.86 18.35
C PRO A 51 11.25 -31.59 17.48
N LYS A 52 10.80 -32.23 16.40
CA LYS A 52 11.68 -32.95 15.46
C LYS A 52 12.43 -32.03 14.48
N CYS A 53 12.20 -30.72 14.51
CA CYS A 53 12.72 -29.77 13.54
C CYS A 53 13.86 -28.88 14.07
N GLU A 54 14.45 -29.16 15.25
CA GLU A 54 15.50 -28.32 15.86
C GLU A 54 16.69 -28.02 14.94
N ASN A 55 17.22 -29.02 14.22
CA ASN A 55 18.32 -28.81 13.27
C ASN A 55 17.92 -27.91 12.09
N ARG A 56 16.67 -28.03 11.63
CA ARG A 56 16.11 -27.20 10.55
C ARG A 56 15.84 -25.77 11.05
N ARG A 57 15.40 -25.62 12.30
CA ARG A 57 15.22 -24.35 13.00
C ARG A 57 16.53 -23.57 13.12
N ALA A 58 17.65 -24.25 13.41
CA ALA A 58 18.97 -23.64 13.49
C ALA A 58 19.48 -23.14 12.13
N GLN A 59 19.12 -23.82 11.03
CA GLN A 59 19.47 -23.42 9.66
C GLN A 59 18.55 -22.32 9.10
N GLU A 60 17.26 -22.32 9.47
CA GLU A 60 16.24 -21.41 8.93
C GLU A 60 15.95 -20.20 9.84
N ARG A 61 16.83 -19.89 10.81
CA ARG A 61 16.73 -18.83 11.85
C ARG A 61 16.52 -17.39 11.33
N GLN A 62 16.37 -17.19 10.02
CA GLN A 62 16.15 -15.90 9.36
C GLN A 62 15.04 -16.01 8.31
N VAL A 63 13.88 -16.58 8.63
CA VAL A 63 12.67 -16.18 7.89
C VAL A 63 12.31 -14.78 8.40
N PRO A 64 12.53 -13.71 7.63
CA PRO A 64 12.51 -12.37 8.20
C PRO A 64 11.08 -11.85 8.24
N ASP A 65 10.33 -12.33 9.24
CA ASP A 65 9.01 -11.85 9.60
C ASP A 65 9.00 -10.31 9.78
N VAL A 66 10.09 -9.76 10.32
CA VAL A 66 10.31 -8.32 10.47
C VAL A 66 10.30 -7.58 9.12
N PHE A 67 10.92 -8.12 8.06
CA PHE A 67 10.94 -7.45 6.75
C PHE A 67 9.55 -7.46 6.09
N VAL A 68 8.79 -8.55 6.25
CA VAL A 68 7.42 -8.64 5.73
C VAL A 68 6.50 -7.68 6.47
N ALA A 69 6.60 -7.63 7.81
CA ALA A 69 5.84 -6.68 8.63
C ALA A 69 6.15 -5.22 8.27
N LEU A 70 7.43 -4.87 8.11
CA LEU A 70 7.86 -3.53 7.68
C LEU A 70 7.33 -3.20 6.27
N ARG A 71 7.34 -4.16 5.34
CA ARG A 71 6.80 -3.94 3.99
C ARG A 71 5.30 -3.64 4.04
N ILE A 72 4.52 -4.41 4.80
CA ILE A 72 3.08 -4.17 4.98
C ILE A 72 2.83 -2.78 5.58
N ALA A 73 3.58 -2.40 6.62
CA ALA A 73 3.45 -1.08 7.25
C ALA A 73 3.73 0.08 6.28
N ASN A 74 4.80 -0.04 5.48
CA ASN A 74 5.14 0.96 4.47
C ASN A 74 4.07 1.06 3.38
N LEU A 75 3.59 -0.07 2.88
CA LEU A 75 2.52 -0.10 1.87
C LEU A 75 1.21 0.52 2.39
N ASN A 76 0.84 0.26 3.64
CA ASN A 76 -0.33 0.88 4.26
C ASN A 76 -0.17 2.40 4.42
N THR A 77 1.03 2.86 4.76
CA THR A 77 1.34 4.30 4.87
C THR A 77 1.22 4.96 3.50
N GLU A 78 1.81 4.37 2.47
CA GLU A 78 1.73 4.89 1.10
C GLU A 78 0.27 4.90 0.59
N LEU A 79 -0.48 3.82 0.84
CA LEU A 79 -1.90 3.74 0.48
C LEU A 79 -2.72 4.84 1.16
N THR A 80 -2.44 5.13 2.43
CA THR A 80 -3.12 6.21 3.16
C THR A 80 -2.88 7.56 2.51
N GLU A 81 -1.63 7.88 2.14
CA GLU A 81 -1.32 9.14 1.47
C GLU A 81 -1.90 9.23 0.06
N VAL A 82 -1.87 8.12 -0.71
CA VAL A 82 -2.49 8.08 -2.04
C VAL A 82 -4.01 8.29 -1.96
N CYS A 83 -4.69 7.63 -1.03
CA CYS A 83 -6.11 7.87 -0.76
C CYS A 83 -6.39 9.32 -0.39
N ARG A 84 -5.51 9.96 0.40
CA ARG A 84 -5.62 11.38 0.74
C ARG A 84 -5.51 12.27 -0.49
N VAL A 85 -4.55 12.01 -1.37
CA VAL A 85 -4.40 12.72 -2.65
C VAL A 85 -5.64 12.54 -3.52
N ARG A 86 -6.17 11.31 -3.62
CA ARG A 86 -7.41 11.03 -4.36
C ARG A 86 -8.57 11.88 -3.85
N SER A 87 -8.83 11.86 -2.54
CA SER A 87 -9.93 12.64 -1.95
C SER A 87 -9.77 14.14 -2.11
N LEU A 88 -8.54 14.67 -2.05
CA LEU A 88 -8.28 16.08 -2.33
C LEU A 88 -8.55 16.43 -3.79
N ALA A 89 -8.17 15.55 -4.72
CA ALA A 89 -8.42 15.73 -6.15
C ALA A 89 -9.93 15.66 -6.47
N GLU A 90 -10.65 14.69 -5.89
CA GLU A 90 -12.10 14.58 -5.99
C GLU A 90 -12.80 15.84 -5.46
N TRP A 91 -12.38 16.35 -4.29
CA TRP A 91 -12.94 17.56 -3.72
C TRP A 91 -12.65 18.80 -4.58
N ALA A 92 -11.45 18.91 -5.16
CA ALA A 92 -11.08 20.01 -6.04
C ALA A 92 -11.89 20.01 -7.35
N LEU A 93 -12.34 18.84 -7.82
CA LEU A 93 -13.16 18.68 -9.01
C LEU A 93 -14.67 18.74 -8.73
N ALA A 94 -15.07 18.62 -7.46
CA ALA A 94 -16.47 18.71 -7.08
C ALA A 94 -17.01 20.13 -7.38
N PRO A 95 -18.26 20.26 -7.86
CA PRO A 95 -18.87 21.55 -8.12
C PRO A 95 -18.93 22.35 -6.80
N GLN A 96 -18.20 23.46 -6.72
CA GLN A 96 -18.20 24.33 -5.55
C GLN A 96 -19.44 25.25 -5.58
N GLY A 97 -20.57 24.73 -5.12
CA GLY A 97 -21.81 25.51 -5.03
C GLY A 97 -23.08 24.68 -4.85
N ALA A 98 -23.41 24.41 -3.58
CA ALA A 98 -24.79 24.32 -3.08
C ALA A 98 -24.85 25.12 -1.78
#